data_AF-A0A355F5Q6-F1
#
_entry.id   AF-A0A355F5Q6-F1
#
_cell.length_a   1.000
_cell.length_b   1.000
_cell.length_c   1.000
_cell.angle_alpha   90.00
_cell.angle_beta   90.00
_cell.angle_gamma   90.00
#
_symmetry.space_group_name_H-M   'P 1'
#
loop_
_entity.id
_entity.type
_entity.pdbx_description
1 polymer ?
#
loop_
_entity_poly.entity_id
_entity_poly.type
_entity_poly.pdbx_seq_one_letter_code
_entity_poly.pdbx_strand_id
1 'polypeptide(L)' 'QFDRGYLSPYFVTDAERMETVLENCKILLNEKKISSMKDLLPVLEQIAKSGRPLLIIAEDIEGEAL' A
#
# COMPACT_ATOMS: atom_id res chain seq x y z
N GLN A 1 8.80 -2.45 14.57
CA GLN A 1 9.73 -2.12 13.47
C GLN A 1 10.21 -3.43 12.86
N PHE A 2 10.28 -3.50 11.54
CA PHE A 2 10.75 -4.67 10.79
C PHE A 2 11.54 -4.19 9.57
N ASP A 3 12.42 -5.04 9.03
CA ASP A 3 13.34 -4.68 7.94
C ASP A 3 12.69 -4.85 6.55
N ARG A 4 11.63 -4.08 6.28
CA ARG A 4 10.99 -3.97 4.95
C ARG A 4 10.68 -2.50 4.64
N GLY A 5 10.96 -2.08 3.42
CA GLY A 5 10.66 -0.75 2.89
C GLY A 5 9.46 -0.73 1.94
N TYR A 6 9.25 0.40 1.27
CA TYR A 6 8.27 0.52 0.18
C TYR A 6 8.69 -0.31 -1.04
N LEU A 7 7.71 -0.92 -1.74
CA LEU A 7 7.98 -1.71 -2.95
C LEU A 7 8.31 -0.85 -4.17
N SER A 8 7.87 0.41 -4.17
CA SER A 8 8.06 1.35 -5.28
C SER A 8 8.46 2.73 -4.76
N PRO A 9 9.47 3.40 -5.36
CA PRO A 9 9.86 4.75 -4.96
C PRO A 9 8.75 5.79 -5.22
N TYR A 10 7.76 5.47 -6.04
CA TYR A 10 6.58 6.33 -6.26
C TYR A 10 5.70 6.46 -5.01
N PHE A 11 5.92 5.64 -3.97
CA PHE A 11 5.22 5.77 -2.69
C PHE A 11 5.86 6.79 -1.73
N VAL A 12 6.99 7.39 -2.08
CA VAL A 12 7.66 8.40 -1.25
C VAL A 12 6.79 9.67 -1.19
N THR A 13 6.48 10.12 0.02
CA THR A 13 5.72 11.35 0.28
C THR A 13 6.58 12.46 0.86
N ASP A 14 7.73 12.12 1.45
CA ASP A 14 8.79 13.04 1.84
C ASP A 14 10.04 12.73 1.01
N ALA A 15 10.25 13.50 -0.06
CA ALA A 15 11.34 13.29 -1.01
C ALA A 15 12.72 13.68 -0.45
N GLU A 16 12.79 14.55 0.57
CA GLU A 16 14.06 14.93 1.18
C GLU A 16 14.60 13.80 2.05
N ARG A 17 13.70 13.14 2.79
CA ARG A 17 14.03 12.02 3.67
C ARG A 17 13.97 10.66 2.99
N MET A 18 13.40 10.60 1.79
CA MET A 18 13.08 9.36 1.08
C MET A 18 12.17 8.46 1.92
N GLU A 19 11.10 9.04 2.47
CA GLU A 19 10.17 8.37 3.38
C GLU A 19 8.73 8.35 2.83
N THR A 20 8.01 7.27 3.16
CA THR A 20 6.56 7.18 3.00
C THR A 20 5.93 7.46 4.37
N VAL A 21 5.27 8.61 4.51
CA VAL A 21 4.65 9.08 5.73
C VAL A 21 3.13 9.07 5.54
N LEU A 22 2.44 8.18 6.25
CA LEU A 22 0.98 8.03 6.17
C LEU A 22 0.32 8.36 7.51
N GLU A 23 -0.47 9.44 7.55
CA GLU A 23 -1.24 9.80 8.74
C GLU A 23 -2.64 9.16 8.73
N ASN A 24 -3.10 8.69 9.89
CA ASN A 24 -4.46 8.16 10.08
C ASN A 24 -4.88 7.09 9.04
N CYS A 25 -3.90 6.30 8.57
CA CYS A 25 -4.09 5.35 7.49
C CYS A 25 -4.86 4.09 7.92
N LYS A 26 -5.45 3.42 6.93
CA LYS A 26 -5.94 2.06 7.05
C LYS A 26 -4.84 1.08 6.69
N ILE A 27 -4.86 -0.09 7.31
CA ILE A 27 -3.88 -1.15 7.07
C ILE A 27 -4.63 -2.37 6.54
N LEU A 28 -4.24 -2.84 5.35
CA LEU A 28 -4.66 -4.13 4.79
C LEU A 28 -3.54 -5.15 5.04
N LEU A 29 -3.88 -6.25 5.70
CA LEU A 29 -2.99 -7.39 5.90
C LEU A 29 -3.45 -8.55 5.02
N ASN A 30 -2.55 -9.10 4.21
CA ASN A 30 -2.82 -10.25 3.36
C ASN A 30 -1.66 -11.24 3.42
N GLU A 31 -1.90 -12.51 3.68
CA GLU A 31 -0.82 -13.50 3.83
C GLU A 31 -0.32 -14.08 2.50
N LYS A 32 -0.88 -13.61 1.38
CA LYS A 32 -0.58 -14.10 0.03
C LYS A 32 -0.02 -13.01 -0.87
N LYS A 33 0.61 -13.42 -1.96
CA LYS A 33 0.96 -12.52 -3.07
C LYS A 33 -0.29 -11.88 -3.69
N ILE A 34 -0.16 -10.62 -4.11
CA ILE A 34 -1.19 -9.87 -4.83
C ILE A 34 -0.64 -9.48 -6.20
N SER A 35 -1.20 -10.03 -7.26
CA SER A 35 -0.75 -9.76 -8.64
C SER A 35 -1.83 -9.11 -9.53
N SER A 36 -3.09 -9.14 -9.09
CA SER A 36 -4.22 -8.58 -9.84
C SER A 36 -4.85 -7.38 -9.13
N MET A 37 -5.04 -6.29 -9.86
CA MET A 37 -5.78 -5.12 -9.39
C MET A 37 -7.23 -5.46 -9.01
N LYS A 38 -7.84 -6.48 -9.65
CA LYS A 38 -9.22 -6.88 -9.37
C LYS A 38 -9.44 -7.30 -7.92
N ASP A 39 -8.43 -7.91 -7.29
CA ASP A 39 -8.50 -8.35 -5.91
C ASP A 39 -8.52 -7.18 -4.92
N LEU A 40 -7.94 -6.03 -5.32
CA LEU A 40 -7.87 -4.81 -4.51
C LEU A 40 -9.06 -3.87 -4.72
N LEU A 41 -9.75 -3.93 -5.86
CA LEU A 41 -10.82 -2.99 -6.22
C LEU A 41 -11.85 -2.74 -5.10
N PRO A 42 -12.45 -3.77 -4.45
CA PRO A 42 -13.45 -3.54 -3.42
C PRO A 42 -12.91 -2.79 -2.20
N VAL A 43 -11.63 -2.99 -1.87
CA VAL A 43 -10.96 -2.29 -0.77
C VAL A 43 -10.62 -0.87 -1.19
N LEU A 44 -10.06 -0.67 -2.37
CA LEU A 44 -9.70 0.64 -2.89
C LEU A 44 -10.91 1.57 -3.00
N GLU A 45 -12.08 1.07 -3.39
CA GLU A 45 -13.33 1.84 -3.39
C GLU A 45 -13.70 2.34 -1.99
N GLN A 46 -13.56 1.50 -0.96
CA GLN A 46 -13.83 1.90 0.42
C GLN A 46 -12.81 2.92 0.94
N ILE A 47 -11.55 2.72 0.60
CA ILE A 47 -10.46 3.65 0.95
C ILE A 47 -10.69 5.01 0.30
N ALA A 48 -11.01 5.04 -1.00
CA ALA A 48 -11.34 6.26 -1.74
C ALA A 48 -12.53 7.00 -1.11
N LYS A 49 -13.61 6.28 -0.75
CA LYS A 49 -14.76 6.87 -0.05
C LYS A 49 -14.41 7.42 1.33
N SER A 50 -13.46 6.79 2.02
CA SER A 50 -13.03 7.23 3.36
C SER A 50 -12.09 8.44 3.33
N GLY A 51 -11.42 8.70 2.20
CA GLY A 51 -10.40 9.75 2.07
C GLY A 51 -9.14 9.51 2.91
N ARG A 52 -8.94 8.30 3.45
CA ARG A 52 -7.79 7.96 4.29
C ARG A 52 -6.74 7.21 3.45
N PRO A 53 -5.44 7.37 3.74
CA PRO A 53 -4.41 6.57 3.07
C PRO A 53 -4.52 5.08 3.39
N LEU A 54 -3.94 4.24 2.54
CA LEU A 54 -3.88 2.78 2.73
C LEU A 54 -2.42 2.31 2.75
N LEU A 55 -2.06 1.55 3.79
CA LEU A 55 -0.87 0.72 3.84
C LEU A 55 -1.26 -0.74 3.55
N ILE A 56 -0.60 -1.37 2.60
CA ILE A 56 -0.78 -2.80 2.30
C ILE A 56 0.45 -3.55 2.77
N ILE A 57 0.25 -4.60 3.58
CA ILE A 57 1.29 -5.55 3.96
C ILE A 57 0.86 -6.91 3.42
N ALA A 58 1.63 -7.42 2.46
CA ALA A 58 1.39 -8.68 1.78
C ALA A 58 2.66 -9.55 1.78
N GLU A 59 2.54 -10.82 1.38
CA GLU A 59 3.72 -11.64 1.04
C GLU A 59 4.55 -10.97 -0.06
N ASP A 60 3.87 -10.45 -1.09
CA ASP A 60 4.43 -9.74 -2.23
C ASP A 60 3.32 -8.94 -2.96
N ILE A 61 3.68 -7.87 -3.67
CA ILE A 61 2.77 -7.16 -4.60
C ILE A 61 3.50 -6.98 -5.92
N GLU A 62 2.93 -7.50 -7.01
CA GLU A 62 3.58 -7.58 -8.31
C GLU A 62 2.61 -7.29 -9.47
N GLY A 63 3.16 -7.15 -10.68
CA GLY A 63 2.37 -7.03 -11.91
C GLY A 63 1.48 -5.78 -11.94
N GLU A 64 0.22 -5.95 -12.33
CA GLU A 64 -0.74 -4.85 -12.46
C GLU A 64 -1.23 -4.30 -11.10
N ALA A 65 -0.95 -5.00 -10.01
CA ALA A 65 -1.34 -4.57 -8.67
C ALA A 65 -0.34 -3.59 -8.03
N LEU A 66 0.90 -3.49 -8.55
CA LEU A 66 1.96 -2.59 -8.06
C LEU A 66 2.04 -1.31 -8.90
#